data_AF-A0A3D1RB40-F1
#
_entry.id   AF-A0A3D1RB40-F1
#
_cell.length_a   1.000
_cell.length_b   1.000
_cell.length_c   1.000
_cell.angle_alpha   90.00
_cell.angle_beta   90.00
_cell.angle_gamma   90.00
#
_symmetry.space_group_name_H-M   'P 1'
#
loop_
_entity.id
_entity.type
_entity.pdbx_description
1 polymer ?
#
loop_
_entity_poly.entity_id
_entity_poly.type
_entity_poly.pdbx_seq_one_letter_code
_entity_poly.pdbx_strand_id
1 'polypeptide(L)'
;MQSENAAPARAKVGRRKFLIDRAFQLKYTVIMVVVGAAISLLFGAMMYQAHVEATQMMDLPDRFREAVADRDSALLWLVMAIAVVMAVALGLFGVLVTHRVAGPIYVFSHYVRVLGEGRFPKLRPLRKNDELKGFYEVLHEAVLTMREREKADGEQLKELAAAIEAAAKSPELAEALKPTVEKLRAMSEKMLEAAATEEPATPGQKAEAQSASAQAA
;
A
#
# COMPACT_ATOMS: atom_id res chain seq x y z
N MET A 1 34.29 -2.92 45.46
CA MET A 1 32.94 -2.33 45.44
C MET A 1 32.66 -1.90 44.01
N GLN A 2 31.60 -2.46 43.43
CA GLN A 2 31.19 -2.30 42.04
C GLN A 2 30.62 -0.89 41.85
N SER A 3 31.05 -0.15 40.82
CA SER A 3 30.36 1.05 40.37
C SER A 3 29.57 0.72 39.11
N GLU A 4 28.26 0.83 39.26
CA GLU A 4 27.20 0.50 38.32
C GLU A 4 27.32 1.21 36.96
N ASN A 5 26.88 0.46 35.97
CA ASN A 5 26.82 0.77 34.55
C ASN A 5 25.63 1.68 34.25
N ALA A 6 25.84 2.93 33.85
CA ALA A 6 24.76 3.79 33.35
C ALA A 6 24.81 3.84 31.81
N ALA A 7 24.04 2.96 31.17
CA ALA A 7 23.81 3.01 29.73
C ALA A 7 23.02 4.28 29.35
N PRO A 8 23.39 5.02 28.29
CA PRO A 8 22.64 6.19 27.89
C PRO A 8 21.29 5.79 27.31
N ALA A 9 20.22 6.39 27.84
CA ALA A 9 18.85 6.22 27.38
C ALA A 9 18.73 6.61 25.90
N ARG A 10 18.47 5.63 25.02
CA ARG A 10 18.20 5.87 23.61
C ARG A 10 16.85 6.59 23.46
N ALA A 11 16.91 7.87 23.09
CA ALA A 11 15.74 8.64 22.71
C ALA A 11 15.02 7.97 21.52
N LYS A 12 13.80 7.48 21.74
CA LYS A 12 12.92 6.93 20.69
C LYS A 12 12.35 8.08 19.86
N VAL A 13 13.04 8.47 18.78
CA VAL A 13 12.47 9.39 17.79
C VAL A 13 11.50 8.62 16.89
N GLY A 14 10.26 8.46 17.34
CA GLY A 14 9.17 7.89 16.55
C GLY A 14 8.59 8.94 15.60
N ARG A 15 9.22 9.21 14.46
CA ARG A 15 8.55 9.94 13.37
C ARG A 15 7.55 8.99 12.69
N ARG A 16 6.34 8.88 13.25
CA ARG A 16 5.18 8.27 12.60
C ARG A 16 4.76 9.16 11.43
N LYS A 17 5.33 8.97 10.25
CA LYS A 17 4.76 9.52 9.01
C LYS A 17 3.51 8.70 8.67
N PHE A 18 2.39 9.08 9.26
CA PHE A 18 1.06 8.46 9.05
C PHE A 18 0.49 8.68 7.64
N LEU A 19 1.28 9.27 6.74
CA LEU A 19 0.92 9.56 5.37
C LEU A 19 2.08 9.09 4.49
N ILE A 20 1.96 7.84 4.02
CA ILE A 20 2.94 7.19 3.16
C ILE A 20 2.93 7.88 1.77
N ASP A 21 1.75 8.24 1.28
CA ASP A 21 1.54 9.07 0.08
C ASP A 21 0.40 10.09 0.31
N ARG A 22 0.79 11.33 0.68
CA ARG A 22 -0.15 12.43 0.93
C ARG A 22 -0.90 12.86 -0.32
N ALA A 23 -0.25 12.79 -1.47
CA ALA A 23 -0.79 13.29 -2.72
C ALA A 23 -1.91 12.36 -3.21
N PHE A 24 -1.68 11.05 -3.15
CA PHE A 24 -2.70 10.05 -3.48
C PHE A 24 -3.92 10.19 -2.57
N GLN A 25 -3.73 10.14 -1.25
CA GLN A 25 -4.84 10.19 -0.30
C GLN A 25 -5.65 11.49 -0.44
N LEU A 26 -4.99 12.65 -0.46
CA LEU A 26 -5.68 13.93 -0.57
C LEU A 26 -6.44 14.06 -1.89
N LYS A 27 -5.85 13.63 -3.02
CA LYS A 27 -6.53 13.66 -4.33
C LYS A 27 -7.85 12.90 -4.28
N TYR A 28 -7.86 11.66 -3.81
CA TYR A 28 -9.06 10.84 -3.81
C TYR A 28 -10.05 11.22 -2.70
N THR A 29 -9.59 11.64 -1.53
CA THR A 29 -10.47 12.18 -0.48
C THR A 29 -11.18 13.45 -0.94
N VAL A 30 -10.47 14.39 -1.56
CA VAL A 30 -11.07 15.62 -2.11
C VAL A 30 -12.07 15.29 -3.20
N ILE A 31 -11.74 14.36 -4.11
CA ILE A 31 -12.69 13.90 -5.14
C ILE A 31 -13.96 13.33 -4.49
N MET A 32 -13.85 12.47 -3.47
CA MET A 32 -15.02 11.92 -2.76
C MET A 32 -15.88 13.01 -2.11
N VAL A 33 -15.26 13.98 -1.45
CA VAL A 33 -15.98 15.09 -0.81
C VAL A 33 -16.66 15.98 -1.83
N VAL A 34 -15.99 16.31 -2.95
CA VAL A 34 -16.57 17.15 -4.01
C VAL A 34 -17.73 16.45 -4.71
N VAL A 35 -17.59 15.16 -5.04
CA VAL A 35 -18.68 14.38 -5.64
C VAL A 35 -19.85 14.26 -4.66
N GLY A 36 -19.58 13.98 -3.39
CA GLY A 36 -20.60 13.93 -2.35
C GLY A 36 -21.34 15.27 -2.21
N ALA A 37 -20.59 16.38 -2.16
CA ALA A 37 -21.16 17.72 -2.09
C ALA A 37 -22.01 18.06 -3.32
N ALA A 38 -21.56 17.68 -4.52
CA ALA A 38 -22.33 17.88 -5.75
C ALA A 38 -23.67 17.10 -5.73
N ILE A 39 -23.64 15.84 -5.27
CA ILE A 39 -24.86 15.03 -5.09
C ILE A 39 -25.78 15.66 -4.04
N SER A 40 -25.23 16.10 -2.90
CA SER A 40 -26.01 16.78 -1.85
C SER A 40 -26.64 18.07 -2.33
N LEU A 41 -25.92 18.89 -3.12
CA LEU A 41 -26.46 20.12 -3.70
C LEU A 41 -27.57 19.84 -4.72
N LEU A 42 -27.38 18.84 -5.59
CA LEU A 42 -28.40 18.42 -6.54
C LEU A 42 -29.68 17.95 -5.81
N PHE A 43 -29.52 17.08 -4.81
CA PHE A 43 -30.64 16.58 -4.02
C PHE A 43 -31.31 17.71 -3.22
N GLY A 44 -30.54 18.63 -2.65
CA GLY A 44 -31.05 19.81 -1.97
C GLY A 44 -31.86 20.72 -2.89
N ALA A 45 -31.40 20.94 -4.11
CA ALA A 45 -32.13 21.70 -5.13
C ALA A 45 -33.43 21.00 -5.55
N MET A 46 -33.40 19.68 -5.77
CA MET A 46 -34.61 18.90 -6.07
C MET A 46 -35.62 18.93 -4.93
N MET A 47 -35.16 18.78 -3.67
CA MET A 47 -36.02 18.88 -2.49
C MET A 47 -36.65 20.26 -2.36
N TYR A 48 -35.88 21.32 -2.61
CA TYR A 48 -36.39 22.69 -2.59
C TYR A 48 -37.45 22.91 -3.68
N GLN A 49 -37.19 22.46 -4.91
CA GLN A 49 -38.16 22.54 -6.01
C GLN A 49 -39.46 21.79 -5.67
N ALA A 50 -39.36 20.56 -5.18
CA ALA A 50 -40.52 19.77 -4.76
C ALA A 50 -41.31 20.45 -3.62
N HIS A 51 -40.62 21.13 -2.69
CA HIS A 51 -41.27 21.87 -1.62
C HIS A 51 -42.04 23.10 -2.12
N VAL A 52 -41.43 23.87 -3.03
CA VAL A 52 -42.06 25.04 -3.65
C VAL A 52 -43.30 24.62 -4.45
N GLU A 53 -43.20 23.56 -5.26
CA GLU A 53 -44.33 23.02 -6.02
C GLU A 53 -45.47 22.57 -5.10
N ALA A 54 -45.17 21.82 -4.03
CA ALA A 54 -46.16 21.36 -3.07
C ALA A 54 -46.88 22.52 -2.37
N THR A 55 -46.17 23.61 -2.09
CA THR A 55 -46.73 24.78 -1.41
C THR A 55 -47.55 25.65 -2.36
N GLN A 56 -47.17 25.76 -3.64
CA GLN A 56 -47.93 26.50 -4.66
C GLN A 56 -49.28 25.85 -4.99
N MET A 57 -49.40 24.53 -4.84
CA MET A 57 -50.69 23.83 -5.00
C MET A 57 -51.67 24.11 -3.85
N MET A 58 -51.18 24.60 -2.72
CA MET A 58 -52.02 25.01 -1.59
C MET A 58 -52.32 26.51 -1.72
N ASP A 59 -53.57 26.87 -1.98
CA ASP A 59 -54.01 28.27 -2.09
C ASP A 59 -54.03 28.93 -0.69
N LEU A 60 -52.84 29.28 -0.19
CA LEU A 60 -52.60 29.73 1.18
C LEU A 60 -52.89 31.25 1.34
N PRO A 61 -53.73 31.66 2.32
CA PRO A 61 -53.95 33.06 2.64
C PRO A 61 -52.67 33.79 3.05
N ASP A 62 -52.54 35.08 2.70
CA ASP A 62 -51.32 35.89 2.90
C ASP A 62 -50.72 35.83 4.33
N ARG A 63 -51.57 35.72 5.36
CA ARG A 63 -51.16 35.58 6.77
C ARG A 63 -50.29 34.34 7.07
N PHE A 64 -50.30 33.33 6.20
CA PHE A 64 -49.48 32.12 6.35
C PHE A 64 -48.16 32.20 5.58
N ARG A 65 -47.98 33.18 4.68
CA ARG A 65 -46.76 33.30 3.85
C ARG A 65 -45.49 33.56 4.68
N GLU A 66 -45.58 34.36 5.73
CA GLU A 66 -44.44 34.59 6.64
C GLU A 66 -44.04 33.31 7.39
N ALA A 67 -45.03 32.57 7.91
CA ALA A 67 -44.78 31.29 8.59
C ALA A 67 -44.18 30.24 7.65
N VAL A 68 -44.54 30.25 6.36
CA VAL A 68 -43.93 29.40 5.32
C VAL A 68 -42.49 29.84 5.04
N ALA A 69 -42.22 31.13 4.90
CA ALA A 69 -40.87 31.65 4.62
C ALA A 69 -39.85 31.33 5.75
N ASP A 70 -40.29 31.37 7.01
CA ASP A 70 -39.48 30.94 8.15
C ASP A 70 -39.16 29.44 8.10
N ARG A 71 -40.13 28.62 7.68
CA ARG A 71 -39.95 27.17 7.50
C ARG A 71 -39.01 26.87 6.34
N ASP A 72 -39.12 27.59 5.23
CA ASP A 72 -38.19 27.48 4.10
C ASP A 72 -36.75 27.78 4.53
N SER A 73 -36.57 28.85 5.31
CA SER A 73 -35.26 29.23 5.86
C SER A 73 -34.71 28.14 6.79
N ALA A 74 -35.55 27.58 7.66
CA ALA A 74 -35.16 26.47 8.54
C ALA A 74 -34.79 25.19 7.75
N LEU A 75 -35.52 24.88 6.67
CA LEU A 75 -35.22 23.76 5.78
C LEU A 75 -33.88 23.96 5.07
N LEU A 76 -33.59 25.16 4.56
CA LEU A 76 -32.31 25.48 3.93
C LEU A 76 -31.15 25.32 4.91
N TRP A 77 -31.28 25.82 6.14
CA TRP A 77 -30.27 25.63 7.19
C TRP A 77 -30.07 24.16 7.55
N LEU A 78 -31.14 23.38 7.63
CA LEU A 78 -31.07 21.94 7.87
C LEU A 78 -30.34 21.20 6.74
N VAL A 79 -30.65 21.51 5.48
CA VAL A 79 -29.96 20.94 4.31
C VAL A 79 -28.48 21.29 4.32
N MET A 80 -28.14 22.54 4.63
CA MET A 80 -26.74 22.98 4.74
C MET A 80 -26.02 22.25 5.89
N ALA A 81 -26.65 22.10 7.04
CA ALA A 81 -26.07 21.38 8.18
C ALA A 81 -25.80 19.90 7.82
N ILE A 82 -26.77 19.23 7.18
CA ILE A 82 -26.62 17.85 6.71
C ILE A 82 -25.49 17.75 5.67
N ALA A 83 -25.41 18.69 4.72
CA ALA A 83 -24.36 18.70 3.71
C ALA A 83 -22.96 18.83 4.33
N VAL A 84 -22.79 19.68 5.35
CA VAL A 84 -21.51 19.81 6.08
C VAL A 84 -21.17 18.53 6.82
N VAL A 85 -22.12 17.93 7.54
CA VAL A 85 -21.91 16.66 8.25
C VAL A 85 -21.52 15.54 7.27
N MET A 86 -22.20 15.46 6.13
CA MET A 86 -21.90 14.51 5.07
C MET A 86 -20.51 14.72 4.47
N ALA A 87 -20.10 15.97 4.21
CA ALA A 87 -18.77 16.28 3.72
C ALA A 87 -17.67 15.83 4.70
N VAL A 88 -17.85 16.06 6.00
CA VAL A 88 -16.93 15.60 7.04
C VAL A 88 -16.89 14.06 7.08
N ALA A 89 -18.05 13.41 7.08
CA ALA A 89 -18.14 11.96 7.11
C ALA A 89 -17.45 11.31 5.89
N LEU A 90 -17.69 11.84 4.68
CA LEU A 90 -17.03 11.38 3.45
C LEU A 90 -15.53 11.66 3.46
N GLY A 91 -15.10 12.79 4.03
CA GLY A 91 -13.68 13.10 4.20
C GLY A 91 -12.97 12.06 5.08
N LEU A 92 -13.55 11.78 6.25
CA LEU A 92 -13.03 10.77 7.17
C LEU A 92 -13.04 9.36 6.55
N PHE A 93 -14.14 9.00 5.89
CA PHE A 93 -14.27 7.73 5.18
C PHE A 93 -13.24 7.60 4.06
N GLY A 94 -13.06 8.64 3.25
CA GLY A 94 -12.08 8.67 2.17
C GLY A 94 -10.65 8.49 2.68
N VAL A 95 -10.29 9.14 3.79
CA VAL A 95 -8.97 8.93 4.44
C VAL A 95 -8.81 7.49 4.90
N LEU A 96 -9.84 6.91 5.53
CA LEU A 96 -9.80 5.53 6.02
C LEU A 96 -9.62 4.53 4.87
N VAL A 97 -10.39 4.67 3.79
CA VAL A 97 -10.30 3.79 2.61
C VAL A 97 -8.96 3.96 1.91
N THR A 98 -8.52 5.19 1.67
CA THR A 98 -7.26 5.43 0.95
C THR A 98 -6.04 4.94 1.73
N HIS A 99 -6.08 4.95 3.07
CA HIS A 99 -5.02 4.36 3.88
C HIS A 99 -4.93 2.83 3.70
N ARG A 100 -6.06 2.12 3.58
CA ARG A 100 -6.12 0.65 3.39
C ARG A 100 -5.59 0.20 2.02
N VAL A 101 -5.42 1.13 1.08
CA VAL A 101 -4.87 0.89 -0.26
C VAL A 101 -3.43 1.39 -0.37
N ALA A 102 -3.15 2.61 0.09
CA ALA A 102 -1.84 3.25 -0.08
C ALA A 102 -0.70 2.54 0.67
N GLY A 103 -0.98 1.97 1.85
CA GLY A 103 0.02 1.21 2.63
C GLY A 103 0.58 0.01 1.86
N PRO A 104 -0.27 -0.91 1.40
CA PRO A 104 0.14 -2.05 0.57
C PRO A 104 0.90 -1.63 -0.71
N ILE A 105 0.45 -0.59 -1.41
CA ILE A 105 1.11 -0.10 -2.64
C ILE A 105 2.57 0.29 -2.37
N TYR A 106 2.84 0.95 -1.25
CA TYR A 106 4.21 1.32 -0.88
C TYR A 106 5.09 0.10 -0.64
N VAL A 107 4.54 -0.93 0.03
CA VAL A 107 5.25 -2.19 0.27
C VAL A 107 5.54 -2.90 -1.06
N PHE A 108 4.57 -2.97 -1.97
CA PHE A 108 4.76 -3.59 -3.28
C PHE A 108 5.78 -2.83 -4.13
N SER A 109 5.76 -1.50 -4.08
CA SER A 109 6.76 -0.66 -4.78
C SER A 109 8.18 -0.99 -4.33
N HIS A 110 8.38 -1.26 -3.04
CA HIS A 110 9.65 -1.73 -2.53
C HIS A 110 10.00 -3.14 -3.02
N TYR A 111 9.05 -4.09 -3.02
CA TYR A 111 9.26 -5.43 -3.55
C TYR A 111 9.70 -5.41 -5.02
N VAL A 112 9.01 -4.63 -5.85
CA VAL A 112 9.33 -4.48 -7.28
C VAL A 112 10.70 -3.83 -7.48
N ARG A 113 11.09 -2.87 -6.63
CA ARG A 113 12.43 -2.27 -6.68
C ARG A 113 13.52 -3.30 -6.37
N VAL A 114 13.33 -4.11 -5.32
CA VAL A 114 14.28 -5.17 -4.94
C VAL A 114 14.43 -6.20 -6.07
N LEU A 115 13.30 -6.61 -6.69
CA LEU A 115 13.32 -7.45 -7.89
C LEU A 115 14.09 -6.80 -9.06
N GLY A 116 13.90 -5.50 -9.28
CA GLY A 116 14.62 -4.74 -10.31
C GLY A 116 16.13 -4.65 -10.07
N GLU A 117 16.58 -4.84 -8.83
CA GLU A 117 18.00 -4.93 -8.46
C GLU A 117 18.56 -6.37 -8.59
N GLY A 118 17.77 -7.32 -9.10
CA GLY A 118 18.15 -8.72 -9.24
C GLY A 118 18.17 -9.48 -7.91
N ARG A 119 17.47 -8.98 -6.89
CA ARG A 119 17.35 -9.61 -5.57
C ARG A 119 15.91 -10.00 -5.29
N PHE A 120 15.69 -10.89 -4.32
CA PHE A 120 14.34 -11.30 -3.94
C PHE A 120 13.91 -10.69 -2.60
N PRO A 121 12.77 -9.98 -2.54
CA PRO A 121 12.32 -9.36 -1.31
C PRO A 121 11.81 -10.40 -0.30
N LYS A 122 11.89 -10.07 0.99
CA LYS A 122 11.20 -10.81 2.03
C LYS A 122 9.72 -10.43 2.06
N LEU A 123 8.89 -11.35 1.58
CA LEU A 123 7.44 -11.19 1.53
C LEU A 123 6.85 -11.29 2.93
N ARG A 124 5.85 -10.46 3.21
CA ARG A 124 5.12 -10.45 4.46
C ARG A 124 3.63 -10.35 4.21
N PRO A 125 2.81 -11.04 5.02
CA PRO A 125 1.38 -10.95 4.90
C PRO A 125 0.93 -9.51 5.12
N LEU A 126 -0.06 -9.10 4.33
CA LEU A 126 -0.75 -7.82 4.50
C LEU A 126 -1.55 -7.77 5.80
N ARG A 127 -1.93 -6.55 6.21
CA ARG A 127 -2.80 -6.37 7.38
C ARG A 127 -4.19 -6.92 7.07
N LYS A 128 -4.90 -7.32 8.12
CA LYS A 128 -6.26 -7.89 8.02
C LYS A 128 -7.23 -7.01 7.22
N ASN A 129 -7.07 -5.69 7.29
CA ASN A 129 -7.98 -4.74 6.67
C ASN A 129 -7.46 -4.17 5.34
N ASP A 130 -6.32 -4.62 4.82
CA ASP A 130 -5.84 -4.09 3.54
C ASP A 130 -6.68 -4.63 2.37
N GLU A 131 -6.93 -3.79 1.37
CA GLU A 131 -7.81 -4.12 0.24
C GLU A 131 -7.08 -4.93 -0.85
N LEU A 132 -5.75 -4.79 -0.96
CA LEU A 132 -4.95 -5.37 -2.06
C LEU A 132 -4.47 -6.80 -1.81
N LYS A 133 -5.24 -7.61 -1.09
CA LYS A 133 -4.86 -9.00 -0.76
C LYS A 133 -4.77 -9.92 -1.98
N GLY A 134 -5.74 -9.86 -2.87
CA GLY A 134 -5.71 -10.66 -4.11
C GLY A 134 -4.50 -10.33 -4.98
N PHE A 135 -4.13 -9.04 -5.08
CA PHE A 135 -2.90 -8.66 -5.78
C PHE A 135 -1.64 -9.15 -5.05
N TYR A 136 -1.62 -9.09 -3.71
CA TYR A 136 -0.50 -9.63 -2.93
C TYR A 136 -0.31 -11.13 -3.15
N GLU A 137 -1.38 -11.93 -3.20
CA GLU A 137 -1.29 -13.37 -3.45
C GLU A 137 -0.62 -13.66 -4.80
N VAL A 138 -1.06 -12.97 -5.86
CA VAL A 138 -0.47 -13.11 -7.20
C VAL A 138 0.98 -12.63 -7.24
N LEU A 139 1.30 -11.47 -6.64
CA LEU A 139 2.67 -10.96 -6.56
C LEU A 139 3.57 -11.92 -5.75
N HIS A 140 3.03 -12.48 -4.66
CA HIS A 140 3.73 -13.39 -3.78
C HIS A 140 4.10 -14.68 -4.52
N GLU A 141 3.13 -15.29 -5.20
CA GLU A 141 3.35 -16.47 -6.03
C GLU A 141 4.39 -16.18 -7.12
N ALA A 142 4.26 -15.07 -7.85
CA ALA A 142 5.21 -14.69 -8.88
C ALA A 142 6.65 -14.55 -8.34
N VAL A 143 6.83 -13.90 -7.19
CA VAL A 143 8.14 -13.76 -6.55
C VAL A 143 8.73 -15.12 -6.15
N LEU A 144 7.90 -16.02 -5.62
CA LEU A 144 8.34 -17.37 -5.26
C LEU A 144 8.76 -18.17 -6.50
N THR A 145 7.94 -18.20 -7.54
CA THR A 145 8.26 -18.90 -8.80
C THR A 145 9.53 -18.36 -9.44
N MET A 146 9.72 -17.03 -9.45
CA MET A 146 10.95 -16.42 -9.98
C MET A 146 12.18 -16.84 -9.14
N ARG A 147 12.05 -16.89 -7.81
CA ARG A 147 13.14 -17.32 -6.93
C ARG A 147 13.50 -18.79 -7.12
N GLU A 148 12.50 -19.65 -7.24
CA GLU A 148 12.70 -21.08 -7.49
C GLU A 148 13.37 -21.32 -8.84
N ARG A 149 12.95 -20.58 -9.87
CA ARG A 149 13.59 -20.63 -11.19
C ARG A 149 15.03 -20.15 -11.15
N GLU A 150 15.32 -19.02 -10.48
CA GLU A 150 16.69 -18.51 -10.33
C GLU A 150 17.60 -19.55 -9.65
N LYS A 151 17.08 -20.21 -8.61
CA LYS A 151 17.78 -21.29 -7.91
C LYS A 151 18.05 -22.47 -8.85
N ALA A 152 17.03 -22.93 -9.59
CA ALA A 152 17.17 -24.04 -10.53
C ALA A 152 18.18 -23.73 -11.65
N ASP A 153 18.11 -22.53 -12.23
CA ASP A 153 19.05 -22.07 -13.25
C ASP A 153 20.49 -22.01 -12.68
N GLY A 154 20.65 -21.54 -11.44
CA GLY A 154 21.92 -21.55 -10.72
C GLY A 154 22.48 -22.96 -10.49
N GLU A 155 21.64 -23.92 -10.10
CA GLU A 155 22.02 -25.34 -9.94
C GLU A 155 22.43 -25.95 -11.28
N GLN A 156 21.70 -25.69 -12.36
CA GLN A 156 22.03 -26.16 -13.72
C GLN A 156 23.37 -25.62 -14.21
N LEU A 157 23.69 -24.34 -13.96
CA LEU A 157 24.99 -23.77 -14.32
C LEU A 157 26.14 -24.43 -13.54
N LYS A 158 25.90 -24.79 -12.26
CA LYS A 158 26.88 -25.51 -11.44
C LYS A 158 27.17 -26.90 -12.01
N GLU A 159 26.12 -27.64 -12.35
CA GLU A 159 26.23 -28.97 -12.96
C GLU A 159 26.91 -28.91 -14.32
N LEU A 160 26.55 -27.93 -15.15
CA LEU A 160 27.18 -27.71 -16.46
C LEU A 160 28.68 -27.42 -16.32
N ALA A 161 29.08 -26.56 -15.38
CA ALA A 161 30.48 -26.27 -15.12
C ALA A 161 31.27 -27.53 -14.72
N ALA A 162 30.69 -28.38 -13.87
CA ALA A 162 31.29 -29.66 -13.47
C ALA A 162 31.37 -30.66 -14.63
N ALA A 163 30.34 -30.73 -15.48
CA ALA A 163 30.31 -31.61 -16.64
C ALA A 163 31.36 -31.22 -17.69
N ILE A 164 31.54 -29.91 -17.94
CA ILE A 164 32.56 -29.39 -18.87
C ILE A 164 33.96 -29.75 -18.37
N GLU A 165 34.24 -29.59 -17.08
CA GLU A 165 35.53 -29.94 -16.48
C GLU A 165 35.80 -31.44 -16.57
N ALA A 166 34.81 -32.28 -16.26
CA ALA A 166 34.94 -33.74 -16.37
C ALA A 166 35.11 -34.22 -17.83
N ALA A 167 34.57 -33.49 -18.81
CA ALA A 167 34.70 -33.80 -20.23
C ALA A 167 36.04 -33.35 -20.84
N ALA A 168 36.82 -32.51 -20.16
CA ALA A 168 38.11 -32.03 -20.63
C ALA A 168 39.19 -33.13 -20.51
N LYS A 169 39.25 -34.01 -21.51
CA LYS A 169 40.12 -35.20 -21.51
C LYS A 169 41.61 -34.92 -21.75
N SER A 170 41.97 -33.74 -22.27
CA SER A 170 43.37 -33.34 -22.47
C SER A 170 43.75 -32.13 -21.59
N PRO A 171 44.99 -32.04 -21.08
CA PRO A 171 45.45 -30.91 -20.27
C PRO A 171 45.32 -29.57 -21.00
N GLU A 172 45.60 -29.55 -22.30
CA GLU A 172 45.46 -28.35 -23.15
C GLU A 172 44.01 -27.88 -23.25
N LEU A 173 43.06 -28.81 -23.40
CA LEU A 173 41.63 -28.49 -23.44
C LEU A 173 41.12 -28.02 -22.06
N ALA A 174 41.61 -28.63 -20.99
CA ALA A 174 41.27 -28.23 -19.62
C ALA A 174 41.73 -26.79 -19.33
N GLU A 175 42.96 -26.43 -19.68
CA GLU A 175 43.46 -25.06 -19.55
C GLU A 175 42.70 -24.07 -20.44
N ALA A 176 42.33 -24.46 -21.66
CA ALA A 176 41.53 -23.60 -22.55
C ALA A 176 40.10 -23.35 -22.04
N LEU A 177 39.48 -24.32 -21.37
CA LEU A 177 38.10 -24.22 -20.87
C LEU A 177 37.99 -23.63 -19.45
N LYS A 178 39.09 -23.61 -18.70
CA LYS A 178 39.18 -23.05 -17.35
C LYS A 178 38.49 -21.68 -17.16
N PRO A 179 38.74 -20.64 -17.99
CA PRO A 179 38.09 -19.34 -17.82
C PRO A 179 36.56 -19.41 -17.99
N THR A 180 36.07 -20.31 -18.85
CA THR A 180 34.63 -20.52 -19.05
C THR A 180 34.02 -21.21 -17.85
N VAL A 181 34.66 -22.26 -17.31
CA VAL A 181 34.21 -22.98 -16.11
C VAL A 181 34.16 -22.05 -14.90
N GLU A 182 35.20 -21.23 -14.70
CA GLU A 182 35.23 -20.23 -13.62
C GLU A 182 34.11 -19.20 -13.76
N LYS A 183 33.85 -18.71 -14.98
CA LYS A 183 32.73 -17.79 -15.24
C LYS A 183 31.37 -18.42 -14.94
N LEU A 184 31.14 -19.67 -15.35
CA LEU A 184 29.90 -20.40 -15.07
C LEU A 184 29.70 -20.63 -13.57
N ARG A 185 30.77 -20.97 -12.84
CA ARG A 185 30.74 -21.10 -11.37
C ARG A 185 30.39 -19.79 -10.69
N ALA A 186 31.03 -18.68 -11.09
CA ALA A 186 30.74 -17.36 -10.54
C ALA A 186 29.29 -16.91 -10.82
N MET A 187 28.77 -17.22 -12.01
CA MET A 187 27.36 -16.96 -12.33
C MET A 187 26.43 -17.81 -11.47
N SER A 188 26.68 -19.11 -11.37
CA SER A 188 25.92 -20.04 -10.52
C SER A 188 25.90 -19.58 -9.07
N GLU A 189 27.04 -19.26 -8.49
CA GLU A 189 27.17 -18.80 -7.11
C GLU A 189 26.36 -17.52 -6.88
N LYS A 190 26.47 -16.54 -7.78
CA LYS A 190 25.69 -15.29 -7.71
C LYS A 190 24.18 -15.54 -7.76
N MET A 191 23.71 -16.44 -8.63
CA MET A 191 22.27 -16.76 -8.76
C MET A 191 21.75 -17.47 -7.51
N LEU A 192 22.53 -18.44 -6.98
CA LEU A 192 22.19 -19.16 -5.76
C LEU A 192 22.20 -18.25 -4.53
N GLU A 193 23.18 -17.34 -4.43
CA GLU A 193 23.21 -16.31 -3.39
C GLU A 193 22.00 -15.39 -3.50
N ALA A 194 21.68 -14.88 -4.69
CA ALA A 194 20.52 -14.00 -4.89
C ALA A 194 19.22 -14.70 -4.46
N ALA A 195 19.05 -15.98 -4.80
CA ALA A 195 17.89 -16.78 -4.40
C ALA A 195 17.86 -17.12 -2.90
N ALA A 196 19.01 -17.26 -2.25
CA ALA A 196 19.14 -17.62 -0.83
C ALA A 196 19.05 -16.40 0.12
N THR A 197 19.45 -15.22 -0.33
CA THR A 197 19.55 -14.04 0.55
C THR A 197 18.18 -13.43 0.77
N GLU A 198 17.56 -13.71 1.92
CA GLU A 198 16.43 -12.93 2.40
C GLU A 198 16.93 -11.55 2.86
N GLU A 199 16.65 -10.50 2.10
CA GLU A 199 17.03 -9.14 2.49
C GLU A 199 16.49 -8.80 3.90
N PRO A 200 17.33 -8.26 4.81
CA PRO A 200 16.89 -7.91 6.15
C PRO A 200 15.81 -6.83 6.09
N ALA A 201 14.80 -6.98 6.94
CA ALA A 201 13.68 -6.04 7.02
C ALA A 201 14.16 -4.57 7.10
N THR A 202 13.71 -3.71 6.17
CA THR A 202 13.98 -2.27 6.19
C THR A 202 13.58 -1.62 7.52
N PRO A 203 14.13 -0.44 7.89
CA PRO A 203 13.82 0.20 9.16
C PRO A 203 12.33 0.47 9.39
N GLY A 204 11.58 0.84 8.34
CA GLY A 204 10.10 0.97 8.42
C GLY A 204 9.41 -0.36 8.71
N GLN A 205 9.97 -1.44 8.17
CA GLN A 205 9.51 -2.80 8.35
C GLN A 205 9.78 -3.38 9.76
N LYS A 206 10.73 -2.84 10.53
CA LYS A 206 10.93 -3.21 11.96
C LYS A 206 9.91 -2.51 12.88
N ALA A 207 9.58 -1.26 12.58
CA ALA A 207 8.60 -0.48 13.35
C ALA A 207 7.17 -1.04 13.18
N GLU A 208 6.82 -1.55 12.00
CA GLU A 208 5.49 -2.09 11.73
C GLU A 208 5.29 -3.51 12.29
N ALA A 209 6.31 -4.37 12.24
CA ALA A 209 6.26 -5.71 12.87
C ALA A 209 6.01 -5.62 14.39
N GLN A 210 6.60 -4.61 15.05
CA GLN A 210 6.37 -4.32 16.46
C GLN A 210 4.96 -3.79 16.75
N SER A 211 4.33 -3.08 15.79
CA SER A 211 2.95 -2.64 15.93
C SER A 211 1.94 -3.76 15.73
N ALA A 212 2.20 -4.70 14.81
CA ALA A 212 1.36 -5.86 14.57
C ALA A 212 1.39 -6.84 15.75
N SER A 213 2.56 -7.06 16.36
CA SER A 213 2.67 -7.87 17.58
C SER A 213 2.00 -7.22 18.80
N ALA A 214 1.95 -5.88 18.86
CA ALA A 214 1.31 -5.14 19.95
C ALA A 214 -0.22 -5.02 19.81
N GLN A 215 -0.79 -5.30 18.63
CA GLN A 215 -2.24 -5.34 18.40
C GLN A 215 -2.82 -6.76 18.51
N ALA A 216 -1.96 -7.78 18.56
CA ALA A 216 -2.32 -9.20 18.71
C ALA A 216 -2.21 -9.71 20.16
N ALA A 217 -1.79 -8.86 21.09
CA ALA A 217 -1.74 -9.08 22.54
C ALA A 217 -2.73 -8.15 23.23
#